data_AF-A0A7C5HAD6-F1
#
_entry.id   AF-A0A7C5HAD6-F1
#
_cell.length_a   1.000
_cell.length_b   1.000
_cell.length_c   1.000
_cell.angle_alpha   90.00
_cell.angle_beta   90.00
_cell.angle_gamma   90.00
#
_symmetry.space_group_name_H-M   'P 1'
#
loop_
_entity.id
_entity.type
_entity.pdbx_description
1 polymer ?
#
loop_
_entity_poly.entity_id
_entity_poly.type
_entity_poly.pdbx_seq_one_letter_code
_entity_poly.pdbx_strand_id
1 'polypeptide(L)'
;MTTSSPELSEQAQALSQKLPAPAMKKAKEHGFSDFQIATIFETTEPTVKELRNHYGVVSVFKTVDTCAAEFNASTPYHYSAYDEENESVRSGNKKVIILGGGPNRIGQGIEFDYCCVQAVFSLREAGYETIMVNCNPETVSTDYDIADKLYFEPLTFEDTIRIIEHEQPLGVIVSFGGQTPLKLSTKLDAAGVNILGTSSDGIDLAEDRKRFGALLEELDIPHPCYGTATTLEEAKEITRRIGYPVLVRPSYVLGGRAMKIIYNDDSLKEYVDQALFISEKYPLLIDHFLETAVEFDIDALADDTDCVISGIMQHVEAAGIHSGDSTSILPYYNMDPAAIAT
;
A
#
# COMPACT_ATOMS: atom_id res chain seq x y z
N MET A 1 -7.20 18.04 -38.42
CA MET A 1 -5.84 17.48 -38.45
C MET A 1 -5.92 16.10 -37.83
N THR A 2 -5.81 15.05 -38.62
CA THR A 2 -5.82 13.66 -38.18
C THR A 2 -4.54 13.39 -37.39
N THR A 3 -4.62 13.46 -36.07
CA THR A 3 -3.60 12.90 -35.19
C THR A 3 -3.61 11.39 -35.40
N SER A 4 -2.58 10.87 -36.06
CA SER A 4 -2.37 9.43 -36.17
C SER A 4 -2.36 8.85 -34.77
N SER A 5 -3.24 7.88 -34.48
CA SER A 5 -3.11 7.06 -33.28
C SER A 5 -1.67 6.54 -33.22
N PRO A 6 -0.99 6.61 -32.06
CA PRO A 6 0.37 6.10 -31.95
C PRO A 6 0.39 4.64 -32.43
N GLU A 7 1.43 4.30 -33.21
CA GLU A 7 1.63 2.93 -33.65
C GLU A 7 1.72 2.02 -32.42
N LEU A 8 0.92 0.95 -32.41
CA LEU A 8 0.96 -0.06 -31.34
C LEU A 8 2.36 -0.66 -31.26
N SER A 9 2.84 -0.92 -30.04
CA SER A 9 4.04 -1.71 -29.79
C SER A 9 3.93 -3.10 -30.44
N GLU A 10 5.07 -3.72 -30.78
CA GLU A 10 5.08 -5.06 -31.40
C GLU A 10 4.30 -6.09 -30.56
N GLN A 11 4.39 -5.97 -29.22
CA GLN A 11 3.67 -6.84 -28.29
C GLN A 11 2.15 -6.59 -28.36
N ALA A 12 1.72 -5.32 -28.41
CA ALA A 12 0.30 -4.98 -28.51
C ALA A 12 -0.27 -5.36 -29.89
N GLN A 13 0.53 -5.24 -30.96
CA GLN A 13 0.17 -5.74 -32.29
C GLN A 13 -0.02 -7.26 -32.28
N ALA A 14 0.88 -8.02 -31.67
CA ALA A 14 0.74 -9.47 -31.54
C ALA A 14 -0.49 -9.86 -30.70
N LEU A 15 -0.77 -9.13 -29.61
CA LEU A 15 -1.97 -9.34 -28.79
C LEU A 15 -3.25 -9.03 -29.58
N SER A 16 -3.26 -7.99 -30.40
CA SER A 16 -4.40 -7.59 -31.23
C SER A 16 -4.90 -8.69 -32.17
N GLN A 17 -4.01 -9.59 -32.61
CA GLN A 17 -4.34 -10.73 -33.46
C GLN A 17 -5.08 -11.83 -32.69
N LYS A 18 -4.82 -11.95 -31.39
CA LYS A 18 -5.41 -12.96 -30.50
C LYS A 18 -6.67 -12.44 -29.79
N LEU A 19 -6.71 -11.15 -29.46
CA LEU A 19 -7.77 -10.50 -28.70
C LEU A 19 -8.32 -9.30 -29.48
N PRO A 20 -9.22 -9.53 -30.46
CA PRO A 20 -9.79 -8.44 -31.27
C PRO A 20 -10.70 -7.54 -30.43
N ALA A 21 -10.95 -6.31 -30.90
CA ALA A 21 -11.69 -5.28 -30.16
C ALA A 21 -13.04 -5.75 -29.56
N PRO A 22 -13.91 -6.50 -30.26
CA PRO A 22 -15.16 -6.99 -29.65
C PRO A 22 -14.94 -7.97 -28.50
N ALA A 23 -13.88 -8.80 -28.57
CA ALA A 23 -13.53 -9.73 -27.51
C ALA A 23 -12.90 -9.01 -26.31
N MET A 24 -12.06 -7.99 -26.56
CA MET A 24 -11.55 -7.10 -25.50
C MET A 24 -12.70 -6.41 -24.77
N LYS A 25 -13.62 -5.79 -25.51
CA LYS A 25 -14.80 -5.11 -24.93
C LYS A 25 -15.60 -6.07 -24.05
N LYS A 26 -15.95 -7.24 -24.57
CA LYS A 26 -16.71 -8.25 -23.82
C LYS A 26 -15.97 -8.77 -22.59
N ALA A 27 -14.65 -8.94 -22.66
CA ALA A 27 -13.85 -9.34 -21.50
C ALA A 27 -13.91 -8.28 -20.40
N LYS A 28 -13.80 -7.00 -20.77
CA LYS A 28 -13.89 -5.89 -19.82
C LYS A 28 -15.30 -5.69 -19.26
N GLU A 29 -16.35 -5.84 -20.07
CA GLU A 29 -17.76 -5.88 -19.63
C GLU A 29 -18.03 -7.02 -18.64
N HIS A 30 -17.30 -8.14 -18.74
CA HIS A 30 -17.36 -9.25 -17.79
C HIS A 30 -16.45 -9.07 -16.55
N GLY A 31 -15.76 -7.94 -16.42
CA GLY A 31 -14.94 -7.61 -15.25
C GLY A 31 -13.53 -8.24 -15.24
N PHE A 32 -13.01 -8.71 -16.37
CA PHE A 32 -11.61 -9.16 -16.43
C PHE A 32 -10.67 -7.98 -16.25
N SER A 33 -9.77 -8.04 -15.27
CA SER A 33 -8.68 -7.07 -15.08
C SER A 33 -7.64 -7.14 -16.20
N ASP A 34 -6.93 -6.03 -16.41
CA ASP A 34 -5.79 -5.98 -17.33
C ASP A 34 -4.70 -6.99 -16.89
N PHE A 35 -4.55 -7.23 -15.57
CA PHE A 35 -3.67 -8.27 -15.02
C PHE A 35 -4.10 -9.70 -15.42
N GLN A 36 -5.39 -10.03 -15.32
CA GLN A 36 -5.88 -11.35 -15.71
C GLN A 36 -5.73 -11.59 -17.21
N ILE A 37 -6.05 -10.58 -18.03
CA ILE A 37 -5.84 -10.65 -19.48
C ILE A 37 -4.35 -10.82 -19.80
N ALA A 38 -3.49 -10.03 -19.16
CA ALA A 38 -2.04 -10.13 -19.33
C ALA A 38 -1.53 -11.54 -18.99
N THR A 39 -2.02 -12.11 -17.89
CA THR A 39 -1.68 -13.48 -17.47
C THR A 39 -2.15 -14.53 -18.49
N ILE A 40 -3.40 -14.45 -18.97
CA ILE A 40 -3.97 -15.41 -19.92
C ILE A 40 -3.21 -15.42 -21.25
N PHE A 41 -2.79 -14.25 -21.72
CA PHE A 41 -2.11 -14.09 -23.01
C PHE A 41 -0.57 -14.04 -22.89
N GLU A 42 -0.03 -14.33 -21.70
CA GLU A 42 1.42 -14.34 -21.41
C GLU A 42 2.10 -13.02 -21.83
N THR A 43 1.51 -11.89 -21.43
CA THR A 43 1.98 -10.54 -21.73
C THR A 43 1.98 -9.66 -20.47
N THR A 44 2.07 -8.34 -20.63
CA THR A 44 2.16 -7.39 -19.50
C THR A 44 0.92 -6.51 -19.40
N GLU A 45 0.61 -6.03 -18.19
CA GLU A 45 -0.49 -5.08 -17.96
C GLU A 45 -0.38 -3.82 -18.85
N PRO A 46 0.80 -3.18 -19.02
CA PRO A 46 0.97 -2.07 -19.96
C PRO A 46 0.58 -2.41 -21.41
N THR A 47 0.94 -3.60 -21.89
CA THR A 47 0.57 -4.07 -23.25
C THR A 47 -0.95 -4.18 -23.40
N VAL A 48 -1.64 -4.70 -22.38
CA VAL A 48 -3.10 -4.80 -22.37
C VAL A 48 -3.74 -3.41 -22.32
N LYS A 49 -3.26 -2.51 -21.45
CA LYS A 49 -3.74 -1.12 -21.36
C LYS A 49 -3.57 -0.39 -22.69
N GLU A 50 -2.41 -0.53 -23.34
CA GLU A 50 -2.11 0.06 -24.64
C GLU A 50 -3.13 -0.39 -25.70
N LEU A 51 -3.32 -1.71 -25.85
CA LEU A 51 -4.26 -2.26 -26.81
C LEU A 51 -5.70 -1.83 -26.52
N ARG A 52 -6.08 -1.87 -25.24
CA ARG A 52 -7.40 -1.46 -24.77
C ARG A 52 -7.69 0.00 -25.10
N ASN A 53 -6.72 0.90 -24.88
CA ASN A 53 -6.82 2.30 -25.24
C ASN A 53 -6.88 2.51 -26.76
N HIS A 54 -6.10 1.74 -27.53
CA HIS A 54 -6.14 1.78 -29.00
C HIS A 54 -7.53 1.41 -29.55
N TYR A 55 -8.23 0.46 -28.91
CA TYR A 55 -9.59 0.08 -29.25
C TYR A 55 -10.68 1.04 -28.73
N GLY A 56 -10.32 2.05 -27.94
CA GLY A 56 -11.30 2.92 -27.27
C GLY A 56 -12.13 2.20 -26.21
N VAL A 57 -11.65 1.07 -25.68
CA VAL A 57 -12.34 0.30 -24.63
C VAL A 57 -11.95 0.90 -23.27
N VAL A 58 -12.64 1.95 -22.87
CA VAL A 58 -12.43 2.65 -21.60
C VAL A 58 -13.63 2.44 -20.68
N SER A 59 -13.39 2.41 -19.38
CA SER A 59 -14.47 2.41 -18.40
C SER A 59 -15.03 3.82 -18.22
N VAL A 60 -16.30 3.90 -17.88
CA VAL A 60 -17.00 5.10 -17.42
C VAL A 60 -17.32 4.95 -15.93
N PHE A 61 -17.73 6.03 -15.28
CA PHE A 61 -18.21 5.97 -13.90
C PHE A 61 -19.72 6.20 -13.86
N LYS A 62 -20.43 5.29 -13.19
CA LYS A 62 -21.87 5.32 -12.97
C LYS A 62 -22.17 5.72 -11.53
N THR A 63 -23.36 6.26 -11.28
CA THR A 63 -23.75 6.80 -9.98
C THR A 63 -24.74 5.87 -9.28
N VAL A 64 -24.55 5.66 -7.98
CA VAL A 64 -25.53 4.96 -7.14
C VAL A 64 -26.64 5.95 -6.75
N ASP A 65 -27.86 5.67 -7.20
CA ASP A 65 -29.02 6.58 -7.08
C ASP A 65 -30.23 5.98 -6.34
N THR A 66 -30.16 4.70 -5.95
CA THR A 66 -31.25 3.90 -5.33
C THR A 66 -32.50 3.65 -6.20
N CYS A 67 -32.60 4.25 -7.39
CA CYS A 67 -33.82 4.29 -8.20
C CYS A 67 -33.61 3.94 -9.69
N ALA A 68 -32.44 3.43 -10.07
CA ALA A 68 -32.13 2.99 -11.44
C ALA A 68 -32.40 4.08 -12.49
N ALA A 69 -31.90 5.28 -12.23
CA ALA A 69 -32.02 6.49 -13.03
C ALA A 69 -33.45 6.99 -13.29
N GLU A 70 -34.45 6.55 -12.49
CA GLU A 70 -35.79 7.15 -12.55
C GLU A 70 -35.75 8.64 -12.16
N PHE A 71 -34.86 9.01 -11.24
CA PHE A 71 -34.63 10.37 -10.79
C PHE A 71 -33.15 10.74 -10.88
N ASN A 72 -32.87 12.01 -11.12
CA ASN A 72 -31.50 12.52 -11.05
C ASN A 72 -31.00 12.47 -9.59
N ALA A 73 -29.99 11.65 -9.33
CA ALA A 73 -29.30 11.65 -8.05
C ALA A 73 -28.23 12.73 -8.01
N SER A 74 -28.12 13.39 -6.86
CA SER A 74 -27.02 14.30 -6.53
C SER A 74 -25.99 13.65 -5.60
N THR A 75 -26.15 12.35 -5.30
CA THR A 75 -25.22 11.61 -4.44
C THR A 75 -23.90 11.42 -5.17
N PRO A 76 -22.76 11.79 -4.56
CA PRO A 76 -21.48 11.72 -5.24
C PRO A 76 -20.83 10.33 -5.09
N TYR A 77 -21.64 9.28 -5.26
CA TYR A 77 -21.26 7.89 -5.05
C TYR A 77 -21.15 7.20 -6.41
N HIS A 78 -19.93 6.88 -6.82
CA HIS A 78 -19.62 6.31 -8.13
C HIS A 78 -18.97 4.93 -8.07
N TYR A 79 -19.15 4.16 -9.15
CA TYR A 79 -18.45 2.91 -9.46
C TYR A 79 -18.12 2.84 -10.95
N SER A 80 -17.11 2.08 -11.35
CA SER A 80 -16.70 1.96 -12.75
C SER A 80 -17.48 0.86 -13.48
N ALA A 81 -17.74 1.09 -14.76
CA ALA A 81 -18.39 0.14 -15.64
C ALA A 81 -17.87 0.30 -17.08
N TYR A 82 -17.93 -0.75 -17.88
CA TYR A 82 -17.69 -0.67 -19.32
C TYR A 82 -19.02 -0.41 -20.03
N ASP A 83 -19.40 0.86 -20.05
CA ASP A 83 -20.67 1.37 -20.57
C ASP A 83 -20.42 2.66 -21.38
N GLU A 84 -21.46 3.29 -21.92
CA GLU A 84 -21.33 4.41 -22.86
C GLU A 84 -21.19 5.78 -22.17
N GLU A 85 -21.98 6.05 -21.13
CA GLU A 85 -22.06 7.37 -20.48
C GLU A 85 -21.29 7.41 -19.15
N ASN A 86 -20.45 8.45 -18.99
CA ASN A 86 -19.79 8.76 -17.73
C ASN A 86 -20.57 9.82 -16.94
N GLU A 87 -21.06 9.43 -15.77
CA GLU A 87 -21.91 10.22 -14.88
C GLU A 87 -21.10 10.94 -13.79
N SER A 88 -19.84 10.55 -13.56
CA SER A 88 -18.97 11.34 -12.68
C SER A 88 -18.49 12.60 -13.42
N VAL A 89 -19.06 13.75 -13.06
CA VAL A 89 -18.69 15.04 -13.64
C VAL A 89 -17.47 15.61 -12.93
N ARG A 90 -16.35 15.70 -13.64
CA ARG A 90 -15.13 16.35 -13.13
C ARG A 90 -15.40 17.83 -12.82
N SER A 91 -15.12 18.26 -11.58
CA SER A 91 -15.17 19.68 -11.22
C SER A 91 -13.87 20.43 -11.59
N GLY A 92 -13.90 21.77 -11.52
CA GLY A 92 -12.73 22.64 -11.66
C GLY A 92 -12.01 22.98 -10.35
N ASN A 93 -12.43 22.42 -9.21
CA ASN A 93 -11.84 22.72 -7.91
C ASN A 93 -10.47 22.04 -7.74
N LYS A 94 -9.69 22.52 -6.77
CA LYS A 94 -8.47 21.83 -6.34
C LYS A 94 -8.85 20.58 -5.57
N LYS A 95 -8.54 19.43 -6.15
CA LYS A 95 -8.92 18.11 -5.64
C LYS A 95 -7.77 17.37 -5.00
N VAL A 96 -8.04 16.65 -3.92
CA VAL A 96 -7.12 15.69 -3.32
C VAL A 96 -7.80 14.33 -3.26
N ILE A 97 -7.12 13.31 -3.78
CA ILE A 97 -7.59 11.92 -3.66
C ILE A 97 -6.99 11.30 -2.42
N ILE A 98 -7.80 10.61 -1.62
CA ILE A 98 -7.39 9.81 -0.48
C ILE A 98 -7.66 8.35 -0.84
N LEU A 99 -6.63 7.50 -0.79
CA LEU A 99 -6.78 6.07 -0.99
C LEU A 99 -7.00 5.38 0.35
N GLY A 100 -8.12 4.65 0.47
CA GLY A 100 -8.44 3.81 1.63
C GLY A 100 -7.58 2.54 1.71
N GLY A 101 -7.94 1.63 2.61
CA GLY A 101 -7.21 0.37 2.82
C GLY A 101 -7.80 -0.86 2.14
N GLY A 102 -9.06 -0.78 1.69
CA GLY A 102 -9.82 -1.94 1.23
C GLY A 102 -10.32 -2.78 2.42
N PRO A 103 -10.57 -4.09 2.24
CA PRO A 103 -11.18 -4.91 3.27
C PRO A 103 -10.29 -5.03 4.52
N ASN A 104 -10.93 -4.93 5.69
CA ASN A 104 -10.26 -5.10 6.97
C ASN A 104 -9.67 -6.52 7.11
N ARG A 105 -8.48 -6.60 7.70
CA ARG A 105 -7.79 -7.86 8.04
C ARG A 105 -6.91 -7.64 9.26
N ILE A 106 -6.45 -8.74 9.89
CA ILE A 106 -5.51 -8.64 11.02
C ILE A 106 -4.27 -7.83 10.59
N GLY A 107 -3.95 -6.78 11.35
CA GLY A 107 -2.88 -5.81 11.06
C GLY A 107 -3.26 -4.68 10.09
N GLN A 108 -4.50 -4.67 9.58
CA GLN A 108 -5.09 -3.59 8.76
C GLN A 108 -6.57 -3.43 9.09
N GLY A 109 -6.84 -2.75 10.19
CA GLY A 109 -8.19 -2.54 10.71
C GLY A 109 -8.74 -1.14 10.47
N ILE A 110 -9.70 -0.79 11.33
CA ILE A 110 -10.45 0.47 11.31
C ILE A 110 -9.59 1.69 11.62
N GLU A 111 -8.42 1.49 12.23
CA GLU A 111 -7.44 2.55 12.51
C GLU A 111 -7.03 3.32 11.25
N PHE A 112 -6.86 2.61 10.12
CA PHE A 112 -6.53 3.22 8.84
C PHE A 112 -7.73 3.96 8.22
N ASP A 113 -8.94 3.41 8.38
CA ASP A 113 -10.17 4.09 7.96
C ASP A 113 -10.36 5.42 8.70
N TYR A 114 -10.12 5.42 10.01
CA TYR A 114 -10.16 6.62 10.83
C TYR A 114 -9.21 7.69 10.31
N CYS A 115 -7.95 7.34 9.98
CA CYS A 115 -6.98 8.27 9.40
C CYS A 115 -7.46 8.86 8.06
N CYS A 116 -8.01 8.01 7.18
CA CYS A 116 -8.58 8.46 5.90
C CYS A 116 -9.75 9.45 6.09
N VAL A 117 -10.64 9.19 7.05
CA VAL A 117 -11.78 10.08 7.36
C VAL A 117 -11.30 11.42 7.94
N GLN A 118 -10.32 11.41 8.86
CA GLN A 118 -9.74 12.64 9.41
C GLN A 118 -9.04 13.48 8.34
N ALA A 119 -8.39 12.84 7.36
CA ALA A 119 -7.78 13.51 6.23
C ALA A 119 -8.83 14.24 5.38
N VAL A 120 -9.96 13.59 5.10
CA VAL A 120 -11.08 14.20 4.38
C VAL A 120 -11.60 15.44 5.13
N PHE A 121 -11.86 15.33 6.44
CA PHE A 121 -12.33 16.47 7.22
C PHE A 121 -11.34 17.63 7.21
N SER A 122 -10.06 17.36 7.43
CA SER A 122 -9.01 18.38 7.45
C SER A 122 -8.83 19.08 6.09
N LEU A 123 -8.85 18.31 4.99
CA LEU A 123 -8.73 18.85 3.64
C LEU A 123 -9.95 19.68 3.22
N ARG A 124 -11.15 19.24 3.61
CA ARG A 124 -12.38 19.98 3.37
C ARG A 124 -12.40 21.30 4.13
N GLU A 125 -11.96 21.31 5.40
CA GLU A 125 -11.78 22.54 6.18
C GLU A 125 -10.74 23.48 5.55
N ALA A 126 -9.70 22.93 4.92
CA ALA A 126 -8.72 23.69 4.14
C ALA A 126 -9.21 24.13 2.74
N GLY A 127 -10.44 23.78 2.36
CA GLY A 127 -11.08 24.22 1.10
C GLY A 127 -10.73 23.40 -0.13
N TYR A 128 -10.23 22.17 0.04
CA TYR A 128 -10.04 21.23 -1.06
C TYR A 128 -11.31 20.41 -1.30
N GLU A 129 -11.55 20.06 -2.57
CA GLU A 129 -12.51 19.01 -2.90
C GLU A 129 -11.86 17.65 -2.65
N THR A 130 -12.53 16.83 -1.85
CA THR A 130 -12.02 15.56 -1.33
C THR A 130 -12.63 14.40 -2.09
N ILE A 131 -11.78 13.47 -2.51
CA ILE A 131 -12.20 12.29 -3.25
C ILE A 131 -11.71 11.05 -2.51
N MET A 132 -12.63 10.24 -2.01
CA MET A 132 -12.32 8.97 -1.37
C MET A 132 -12.35 7.84 -2.40
N VAL A 133 -11.34 6.97 -2.38
CA VAL A 133 -11.32 5.72 -3.14
C VAL A 133 -11.17 4.57 -2.15
N ASN A 134 -12.21 3.77 -1.97
CA ASN A 134 -12.19 2.61 -1.08
C ASN A 134 -13.29 1.63 -1.47
N CYS A 135 -13.19 0.36 -1.06
CA CYS A 135 -14.18 -0.68 -1.40
C CYS A 135 -14.64 -1.50 -0.19
N ASN A 136 -14.35 -1.06 1.03
CA ASN A 136 -14.79 -1.74 2.23
C ASN A 136 -16.21 -1.29 2.60
N PRO A 137 -17.24 -2.15 2.52
CA PRO A 137 -18.61 -1.74 2.79
C PRO A 137 -18.89 -1.44 4.27
N GLU A 138 -18.00 -1.82 5.19
CA GLU A 138 -18.20 -1.69 6.63
C GLU A 138 -17.72 -0.36 7.21
N THR A 139 -17.01 0.44 6.40
CA THR A 139 -16.25 1.60 6.87
C THR A 139 -17.00 2.92 6.75
N VAL A 140 -16.58 3.90 7.57
CA VAL A 140 -17.12 5.25 7.50
C VAL A 140 -16.62 5.95 6.23
N SER A 141 -15.38 5.72 5.78
CA SER A 141 -14.87 6.36 4.55
C SER A 141 -15.72 6.09 3.30
N THR A 142 -16.44 4.98 3.26
CA THR A 142 -17.34 4.60 2.15
C THR A 142 -18.78 5.06 2.33
N ASP A 143 -19.06 5.87 3.35
CA ASP A 143 -20.31 6.62 3.41
C ASP A 143 -20.20 7.86 2.49
N TYR A 144 -21.21 8.07 1.65
CA TYR A 144 -21.22 9.12 0.63
C TYR A 144 -21.29 10.53 1.22
N ASP A 145 -21.63 10.67 2.51
CA ASP A 145 -21.66 11.96 3.22
C ASP A 145 -20.27 12.43 3.71
N ILE A 146 -19.24 11.58 3.60
CA ILE A 146 -17.91 11.87 4.15
C ILE A 146 -17.09 12.75 3.22
N ALA A 147 -16.95 12.35 1.96
CA ALA A 147 -16.14 13.04 0.95
C ALA A 147 -17.02 13.69 -0.11
N ASP A 148 -16.48 14.71 -0.81
CA ASP A 148 -17.19 15.37 -1.91
C ASP A 148 -17.45 14.41 -3.08
N LYS A 149 -16.60 13.40 -3.25
CA LYS A 149 -16.84 12.22 -4.08
C LYS A 149 -16.34 10.93 -3.45
N LEU A 150 -17.10 9.87 -3.64
CA LEU A 150 -16.75 8.50 -3.31
C LEU A 150 -16.68 7.67 -4.59
N TYR A 151 -15.52 7.04 -4.82
CA TYR A 151 -15.36 5.97 -5.79
C TYR A 151 -15.27 4.65 -5.04
N PHE A 152 -16.33 3.84 -5.14
CA PHE A 152 -16.38 2.52 -4.55
C PHE A 152 -15.71 1.51 -5.48
N GLU A 153 -14.38 1.57 -5.51
CA GLU A 153 -13.55 0.87 -6.50
C GLU A 153 -12.47 0.03 -5.81
N PRO A 154 -12.03 -1.08 -6.44
CA PRO A 154 -10.88 -1.82 -5.96
C PRO A 154 -9.63 -0.95 -5.89
N LEU A 155 -8.82 -1.11 -4.84
CA LEU A 155 -7.54 -0.42 -4.71
C LEU A 155 -6.44 -1.16 -5.49
N THR A 156 -6.61 -1.21 -6.81
CA THR A 156 -5.60 -1.69 -7.74
C THR A 156 -4.99 -0.51 -8.50
N PHE A 157 -3.81 -0.73 -9.11
CA PHE A 157 -3.22 0.30 -9.98
C PHE A 157 -4.12 0.62 -11.17
N GLU A 158 -4.75 -0.39 -11.77
CA GLU A 158 -5.63 -0.23 -12.94
C GLU A 158 -6.83 0.69 -12.63
N ASP A 159 -7.50 0.47 -11.51
CA ASP A 159 -8.70 1.21 -11.14
C ASP A 159 -8.35 2.61 -10.61
N THR A 160 -7.33 2.68 -9.76
CA THR A 160 -6.86 3.95 -9.16
C THR A 160 -6.36 4.93 -10.23
N ILE A 161 -5.57 4.45 -11.20
CA ILE A 161 -5.03 5.35 -12.24
C ILE A 161 -6.14 5.91 -13.14
N ARG A 162 -7.22 5.17 -13.37
CA ARG A 162 -8.37 5.66 -14.17
C ARG A 162 -9.10 6.79 -13.46
N ILE A 163 -9.28 6.67 -12.14
CA ILE A 163 -9.89 7.73 -11.32
C ILE A 163 -9.00 8.98 -11.36
N ILE A 164 -7.68 8.81 -11.20
CA ILE A 164 -6.71 9.91 -11.27
C ILE A 164 -6.71 10.56 -12.66
N GLU A 165 -6.70 9.76 -13.73
CA GLU A 165 -6.76 10.23 -15.12
C GLU A 165 -8.04 11.03 -15.40
N HIS A 166 -9.18 10.60 -14.84
CA HIS A 166 -10.47 11.29 -14.96
C HIS A 166 -10.51 12.58 -14.13
N GLU A 167 -10.15 12.51 -12.85
CA GLU A 167 -10.33 13.63 -11.91
C GLU A 167 -9.23 14.70 -12.01
N GLN A 168 -8.01 14.29 -12.40
CA GLN A 168 -6.81 15.11 -12.48
C GLN A 168 -6.61 15.93 -11.19
N PRO A 169 -6.38 15.26 -10.04
CA PRO A 169 -6.25 15.92 -8.75
C PRO A 169 -4.94 16.72 -8.65
N LEU A 170 -4.86 17.60 -7.65
CA LEU A 170 -3.60 18.22 -7.25
C LEU A 170 -2.58 17.18 -6.81
N GLY A 171 -3.04 16.12 -6.14
CA GLY A 171 -2.22 14.99 -5.73
C GLY A 171 -3.04 13.93 -4.98
N VAL A 172 -2.33 12.89 -4.57
CA VAL A 172 -2.91 11.69 -3.96
C VAL A 172 -2.24 11.39 -2.63
N ILE A 173 -3.03 11.12 -1.59
CA ILE A 173 -2.56 10.66 -0.28
C ILE A 173 -2.62 9.14 -0.26
N VAL A 174 -1.47 8.51 0.02
CA VAL A 174 -1.31 7.04 0.05
C VAL A 174 -0.91 6.51 1.43
N SER A 175 -0.59 7.40 2.38
CA SER A 175 -0.02 7.05 3.68
C SER A 175 -1.04 6.61 4.73
N PHE A 176 -2.33 6.90 4.55
CA PHE A 176 -3.34 6.68 5.59
C PHE A 176 -4.11 5.36 5.48
N GLY A 177 -4.18 4.74 4.30
CA GLY A 177 -4.92 3.48 4.10
C GLY A 177 -4.12 2.20 4.40
N GLY A 178 -2.97 2.29 5.07
CA GLY A 178 -2.11 1.15 5.37
C GLY A 178 -1.38 0.58 4.15
N GLN A 179 -1.00 -0.71 4.16
CA GLN A 179 -0.09 -1.27 3.15
C GLN A 179 -0.66 -1.26 1.72
N THR A 180 -1.98 -1.36 1.56
CA THR A 180 -2.60 -1.46 0.23
C THR A 180 -2.23 -0.26 -0.65
N PRO A 181 -2.52 1.00 -0.25
CA PRO A 181 -2.08 2.17 -1.01
C PRO A 181 -0.56 2.42 -0.96
N LEU A 182 0.12 2.08 0.14
CA LEU A 182 1.59 2.19 0.20
C LEU A 182 2.27 1.38 -0.91
N LYS A 183 1.80 0.16 -1.21
CA LYS A 183 2.32 -0.66 -2.31
C LYS A 183 1.99 -0.11 -3.71
N LEU A 184 0.96 0.74 -3.82
CA LEU A 184 0.62 1.40 -5.07
C LEU A 184 1.48 2.65 -5.31
N SER A 185 2.03 3.25 -4.26
CA SER A 185 2.77 4.52 -4.32
C SER A 185 3.84 4.53 -5.42
N THR A 186 4.69 3.52 -5.49
CA THR A 186 5.76 3.41 -6.49
C THR A 186 5.23 3.34 -7.92
N LYS A 187 4.16 2.57 -8.14
CA LYS A 187 3.55 2.45 -9.48
C LYS A 187 2.87 3.76 -9.90
N LEU A 188 2.22 4.43 -8.96
CA LEU A 188 1.56 5.72 -9.19
C LEU A 188 2.58 6.83 -9.47
N ASP A 189 3.64 6.91 -8.66
CA ASP A 189 4.74 7.86 -8.85
C ASP A 189 5.44 7.66 -10.19
N ALA A 190 5.75 6.41 -10.56
CA ALA A 190 6.29 6.07 -11.88
C ALA A 190 5.36 6.43 -13.05
N ALA A 191 4.05 6.54 -12.82
CA ALA A 191 3.07 7.00 -13.78
C ALA A 191 2.91 8.54 -13.81
N GLY A 192 3.70 9.28 -13.03
CA GLY A 192 3.69 10.74 -12.95
C GLY A 192 2.62 11.31 -12.01
N VAL A 193 2.05 10.49 -11.12
CA VAL A 193 1.07 10.94 -10.13
C VAL A 193 1.80 11.66 -9.01
N ASN A 194 1.34 12.87 -8.67
CA ASN A 194 1.87 13.63 -7.54
C ASN A 194 1.41 13.01 -6.20
N ILE A 195 2.31 12.31 -5.53
CA ILE A 195 2.08 11.77 -4.18
C ILE A 195 2.28 12.89 -3.15
N LEU A 196 1.27 13.15 -2.32
CA LEU A 196 1.32 14.18 -1.28
C LEU A 196 1.86 13.61 0.03
N GLY A 197 2.66 14.40 0.75
CA GLY A 197 3.32 13.99 2.00
C GLY A 197 4.66 13.33 1.74
N THR A 198 4.98 12.28 2.50
CA THR A 198 6.20 11.49 2.31
C THR A 198 6.27 10.95 0.88
N SER A 199 7.38 11.20 0.20
CA SER A 199 7.57 10.76 -1.19
C SER A 199 7.53 9.24 -1.31
N SER A 200 7.24 8.73 -2.52
CA SER A 200 7.30 7.28 -2.77
C SER A 200 8.68 6.69 -2.48
N ASP A 201 9.75 7.45 -2.74
CA ASP A 201 11.12 7.02 -2.41
C ASP A 201 11.37 7.02 -0.90
N GLY A 202 10.82 7.99 -0.16
CA GLY A 202 10.91 8.02 1.30
C GLY A 202 10.17 6.85 1.95
N ILE A 203 9.02 6.46 1.39
CA ILE A 203 8.29 5.24 1.80
C ILE A 203 9.13 3.99 1.51
N ASP A 204 9.68 3.86 0.30
CA ASP A 204 10.51 2.72 -0.08
C ASP A 204 11.81 2.62 0.74
N LEU A 205 12.43 3.76 1.06
CA LEU A 205 13.61 3.85 1.94
C LEU A 205 13.35 3.24 3.32
N ALA A 206 12.15 3.46 3.89
CA ALA A 206 11.77 2.93 5.20
C ALA A 206 11.37 1.45 5.15
N GLU A 207 10.72 1.01 4.07
CA GLU A 207 10.27 -0.39 3.89
C GLU A 207 11.41 -1.32 3.45
N ASP A 208 12.38 -0.82 2.65
CA ASP A 208 13.56 -1.59 2.24
C ASP A 208 14.59 -1.64 3.36
N ARG A 209 14.77 -2.82 3.95
CA ARG A 209 15.67 -3.04 5.09
C ARG A 209 17.12 -2.70 4.81
N LYS A 210 17.60 -2.89 3.58
CA LYS A 210 19.00 -2.61 3.25
C LYS A 210 19.21 -1.10 3.17
N ARG A 211 18.28 -0.38 2.54
CA ARG A 211 18.30 1.08 2.48
C ARG A 211 18.12 1.68 3.87
N PHE A 212 17.16 1.17 4.65
CA PHE A 212 16.91 1.62 6.01
C PHE A 212 18.10 1.35 6.93
N GLY A 213 18.70 0.15 6.87
CA GLY A 213 19.90 -0.18 7.64
C GLY A 213 21.08 0.73 7.33
N ALA A 214 21.31 1.02 6.04
CA ALA A 214 22.36 1.97 5.63
C ALA A 214 22.09 3.40 6.14
N LEU A 215 20.82 3.83 6.19
CA LEU A 215 20.44 5.12 6.76
C LEU A 215 20.71 5.17 8.28
N LEU A 216 20.40 4.10 9.01
CA LEU A 216 20.70 4.03 10.45
C LEU A 216 22.22 4.11 10.71
N GLU A 217 23.02 3.42 9.89
CA GLU A 217 24.49 3.50 9.95
C GLU A 217 25.01 4.91 9.64
N GLU A 218 24.44 5.58 8.63
CA GLU A 218 24.80 6.97 8.27
C GLU A 218 24.49 7.95 9.41
N LEU A 219 23.36 7.74 10.10
CA LEU A 219 22.89 8.61 11.18
C LEU A 219 23.45 8.23 12.56
N ASP A 220 24.32 7.22 12.65
CA ASP A 220 24.86 6.67 13.91
C ASP A 220 23.74 6.27 14.90
N ILE A 221 22.62 5.77 14.37
CA ILE A 221 21.49 5.28 15.17
C ILE A 221 21.74 3.82 15.54
N PRO A 222 21.77 3.46 16.84
CA PRO A 222 22.03 2.10 17.25
C PRO A 222 20.92 1.15 16.79
N HIS A 223 21.32 0.01 16.23
CA HIS A 223 20.40 -1.04 15.82
C HIS A 223 20.98 -2.43 16.16
N PRO A 224 20.14 -3.47 16.31
CA PRO A 224 20.62 -4.84 16.48
C PRO A 224 21.51 -5.28 15.33
N CYS A 225 22.48 -6.15 15.60
CA CYS A 225 23.22 -6.82 14.54
C CYS A 225 22.25 -7.65 13.68
N TYR A 226 22.34 -7.51 12.36
CA TYR A 226 21.45 -8.19 11.42
C TYR A 226 22.22 -8.86 10.27
N GLY A 227 21.49 -9.64 9.46
CA GLY A 227 22.01 -10.27 8.25
C GLY A 227 20.91 -10.89 7.39
N THR A 228 21.28 -11.22 6.16
CA THR A 228 20.38 -11.84 5.18
C THR A 228 21.00 -13.13 4.66
N ALA A 229 20.25 -14.23 4.72
CA ALA A 229 20.68 -15.54 4.25
C ALA A 229 19.72 -16.09 3.18
N THR A 230 20.27 -16.74 2.18
CA THR A 230 19.53 -17.54 1.18
C THR A 230 19.74 -19.04 1.36
N THR A 231 20.75 -19.42 2.15
CA THR A 231 21.08 -20.82 2.45
C THR A 231 21.23 -21.05 3.95
N LEU A 232 21.10 -22.30 4.38
CA LEU A 232 21.33 -22.70 5.77
C LEU A 232 22.76 -22.36 6.24
N GLU A 233 23.76 -22.50 5.37
CA GLU A 233 25.16 -22.25 5.74
C GLU A 233 25.42 -20.75 5.94
N GLU A 234 24.86 -19.89 5.08
CA GLU A 234 24.86 -18.43 5.29
C GLU A 234 24.13 -18.06 6.60
N ALA A 235 22.98 -18.68 6.86
CA ALA A 235 22.22 -18.44 8.09
C ALA A 235 23.04 -18.79 9.34
N LYS A 236 23.77 -19.91 9.34
CA LYS A 236 24.67 -20.31 10.43
C LYS A 236 25.87 -19.38 10.58
N GLU A 237 26.43 -18.87 9.48
CA GLU A 237 27.54 -17.91 9.54
C GLU A 237 27.08 -16.59 10.18
N ILE A 238 25.95 -16.08 9.72
CA ILE A 238 25.33 -14.86 10.27
C ILE A 238 25.00 -15.06 11.75
N THR A 239 24.40 -16.18 12.11
CA THR A 239 24.01 -16.45 13.50
C THR A 239 25.23 -16.62 14.42
N ARG A 240 26.33 -17.21 13.92
CA ARG A 240 27.60 -17.26 14.67
C ARG A 240 28.23 -15.88 14.90
N ARG A 241 28.03 -14.95 13.97
CA ARG A 241 28.48 -13.55 14.09
C ARG A 241 27.59 -12.75 15.05
N ILE A 242 26.27 -12.92 14.95
CA ILE A 242 25.27 -12.16 15.70
C ILE A 242 25.16 -12.68 17.15
N GLY A 243 25.17 -13.99 17.34
CA GLY A 243 24.90 -14.65 18.62
C GLY A 243 23.41 -14.90 18.86
N TYR A 244 23.10 -16.02 19.52
CA TYR A 244 21.74 -16.37 19.95
C TYR A 244 21.29 -15.57 21.19
N PRO A 245 19.98 -15.38 21.37
CA PRO A 245 18.90 -15.73 20.44
C PRO A 245 18.82 -14.81 19.21
N VAL A 246 18.29 -15.34 18.11
CA VAL A 246 18.05 -14.58 16.88
C VAL A 246 16.59 -14.65 16.49
N LEU A 247 16.06 -13.54 15.97
CA LEU A 247 14.76 -13.48 15.31
C LEU A 247 14.96 -13.81 13.84
N VAL A 248 14.34 -14.90 13.37
CA VAL A 248 14.37 -15.29 11.97
C VAL A 248 13.01 -15.07 11.33
N ARG A 249 13.00 -14.44 10.16
CA ARG A 249 11.79 -14.21 9.37
C ARG A 249 12.03 -14.32 7.86
N PRO A 250 11.03 -14.70 7.06
CA PRO A 250 11.06 -14.54 5.61
C PRO A 250 10.88 -13.07 5.22
N SER A 251 11.47 -12.66 4.10
CA SER A 251 11.40 -11.27 3.60
C SER A 251 10.04 -10.82 3.04
N TYR A 252 9.08 -11.72 2.79
CA TYR A 252 7.81 -11.38 2.09
C TYR A 252 6.54 -11.45 2.97
N VAL A 253 6.65 -11.59 4.30
CA VAL A 253 5.49 -11.79 5.20
C VAL A 253 5.12 -10.52 5.95
N LEU A 254 3.81 -10.24 5.99
CA LEU A 254 3.18 -9.19 6.80
C LEU A 254 2.65 -9.78 8.11
N GLY A 255 2.72 -8.99 9.20
CA GLY A 255 2.06 -9.27 10.48
C GLY A 255 2.58 -10.51 11.20
N GLY A 256 3.89 -10.64 11.41
CA GLY A 256 4.42 -11.71 12.29
C GLY A 256 4.42 -13.13 11.71
N ARG A 257 3.81 -13.36 10.55
CA ARG A 257 3.62 -14.72 10.03
C ARG A 257 4.96 -15.38 9.75
N ALA A 258 5.14 -16.58 10.31
CA ALA A 258 6.38 -17.36 10.24
C ALA A 258 7.63 -16.68 10.83
N MET A 259 7.49 -15.66 11.68
CA MET A 259 8.61 -15.19 12.50
C MET A 259 8.85 -16.18 13.65
N LYS A 260 10.11 -16.50 13.92
CA LYS A 260 10.47 -17.41 15.03
C LYS A 260 11.72 -16.93 15.74
N ILE A 261 11.69 -16.96 17.07
CA ILE A 261 12.87 -16.76 17.90
C ILE A 261 13.60 -18.10 17.99
N ILE A 262 14.87 -18.10 17.60
CA ILE A 262 15.73 -19.27 17.50
C ILE A 262 16.83 -19.14 18.55
N TYR A 263 17.06 -20.22 19.30
CA TYR A 263 18.01 -20.25 20.43
C TYR A 263 19.23 -21.15 20.18
N ASN A 264 19.22 -21.97 19.13
CA ASN A 264 20.29 -22.91 18.81
C ASN A 264 20.26 -23.37 17.34
N ASP A 265 21.37 -23.98 16.91
CA ASP A 265 21.58 -24.43 15.53
C ASP A 265 20.58 -25.50 15.08
N ASP A 266 20.13 -26.38 15.98
CA ASP A 266 19.13 -27.41 15.65
C ASP A 266 17.79 -26.77 15.29
N SER A 267 17.35 -25.80 16.11
CA SER A 267 16.11 -25.04 15.85
C SER A 267 16.23 -24.17 14.60
N LEU A 268 17.43 -23.63 14.31
CA LEU A 268 17.71 -22.89 13.08
C LEU A 268 17.55 -23.79 11.86
N LYS A 269 18.16 -24.98 11.89
CA LYS A 269 18.07 -25.97 10.82
C LYS A 269 16.62 -26.37 10.55
N GLU A 270 15.87 -26.73 11.59
CA GLU A 270 14.46 -27.09 11.48
C GLU A 270 13.63 -25.97 10.84
N TYR A 271 13.87 -24.73 11.25
CA TYR A 271 13.18 -23.57 10.68
C TYR A 271 13.52 -23.37 9.21
N VAL A 272 14.81 -23.41 8.85
CA VAL A 272 15.25 -23.19 7.46
C VAL A 272 14.72 -24.30 6.54
N ASP A 273 14.75 -25.56 6.97
CA ASP A 273 14.22 -26.68 6.20
C ASP A 273 12.69 -26.52 5.95
N GLN A 274 11.95 -25.98 6.92
CA GLN A 274 10.52 -25.65 6.78
C GLN A 274 10.28 -24.41 5.91
N ALA A 275 11.09 -23.35 6.07
CA ALA A 275 10.92 -22.08 5.36
C ALA A 275 11.29 -22.19 3.88
N LEU A 276 12.37 -22.92 3.55
CA LEU A 276 12.78 -23.15 2.16
C LEU A 276 11.77 -23.99 1.38
N PHE A 277 11.03 -24.89 2.04
CA PHE A 277 9.91 -25.60 1.42
C PHE A 277 8.76 -24.67 1.01
N ILE A 278 8.57 -23.57 1.74
CA ILE A 278 7.50 -22.59 1.52
C ILE A 278 7.93 -21.51 0.52
N SER A 279 9.22 -21.20 0.44
CA SER A 279 9.75 -20.23 -0.52
C SER A 279 11.21 -20.52 -0.90
N GLU A 280 11.41 -21.05 -2.10
CA GLU A 280 12.75 -21.16 -2.70
C GLU A 280 13.31 -19.83 -3.22
N LYS A 281 12.50 -18.75 -3.20
CA LYS A 281 12.81 -17.49 -3.90
C LYS A 281 13.16 -16.30 -2.99
N TYR A 282 12.84 -16.37 -1.71
CA TYR A 282 12.94 -15.20 -0.83
C TYR A 282 14.01 -15.39 0.25
N PRO A 283 14.90 -14.40 0.45
CA PRO A 283 15.89 -14.46 1.50
C PRO A 283 15.26 -14.45 2.90
N LEU A 284 15.94 -15.09 3.84
CA LEU A 284 15.69 -15.05 5.27
C LEU A 284 16.43 -13.87 5.90
N LEU A 285 15.76 -13.17 6.80
CA LEU A 285 16.31 -12.09 7.60
C LEU A 285 16.56 -12.63 9.01
N ILE A 286 17.75 -12.33 9.53
CA ILE A 286 18.21 -12.79 10.84
C ILE A 286 18.68 -11.57 11.62
N ASP A 287 17.99 -11.27 12.71
CA ASP A 287 18.26 -10.13 13.59
C ASP A 287 18.64 -10.65 14.98
N HIS A 288 19.54 -9.99 15.71
CA HIS A 288 19.76 -10.29 17.13
C HIS A 288 18.46 -10.02 17.90
N PHE A 289 18.01 -11.00 18.69
CA PHE A 289 16.81 -10.83 19.48
C PHE A 289 17.16 -10.18 20.83
N LEU A 290 16.60 -8.99 21.07
CA LEU A 290 16.82 -8.24 22.31
C LEU A 290 15.93 -8.79 23.43
N GLU A 291 16.43 -9.80 24.14
CA GLU A 291 15.71 -10.37 25.28
C GLU A 291 15.46 -9.32 26.36
N THR A 292 14.26 -9.35 26.93
CA THR A 292 13.85 -8.50 28.08
C THR A 292 13.87 -6.99 27.80
N ALA A 293 13.99 -6.56 26.55
CA ALA A 293 13.90 -5.15 26.18
C ALA A 293 12.46 -4.63 26.36
N VAL A 294 12.35 -3.39 26.82
CA VAL A 294 11.09 -2.64 26.80
C VAL A 294 10.92 -2.06 25.40
N GLU A 295 9.73 -2.22 24.83
CA GLU A 295 9.41 -1.70 23.50
C GLU A 295 8.60 -0.41 23.62
N PHE A 296 8.85 0.51 22.68
CA PHE A 296 8.20 1.82 22.62
C PHE A 296 7.72 2.09 21.20
N ASP A 297 6.50 2.62 21.08
CA ASP A 297 5.99 3.19 19.83
C ASP A 297 5.96 4.72 19.94
N ILE A 298 6.44 5.40 18.89
CA ILE A 298 6.51 6.85 18.83
C ILE A 298 5.76 7.32 17.58
N ASP A 299 4.65 8.01 17.80
CA ASP A 299 3.91 8.68 16.74
C ASP A 299 4.34 10.14 16.65
N ALA A 300 4.79 10.56 15.47
CA ALA A 300 5.27 11.91 15.21
C ALA A 300 4.79 12.43 13.85
N LEU A 301 4.72 13.75 13.75
CA LEU A 301 4.45 14.49 12.52
C LEU A 301 5.62 15.40 12.24
N ALA A 302 6.13 15.38 11.02
CA ALA A 302 7.25 16.23 10.61
C ALA A 302 6.93 16.98 9.32
N ASP A 303 7.45 18.20 9.22
CA ASP A 303 7.57 18.96 7.98
C ASP A 303 9.05 19.30 7.71
N ASP A 304 9.31 20.17 6.73
CA ASP A 304 10.68 20.57 6.36
C ASP A 304 11.39 21.38 7.46
N THR A 305 10.69 21.81 8.51
CA THR A 305 11.20 22.69 9.56
C THR A 305 11.27 22.02 10.92
N ASP A 306 10.19 21.38 11.34
CA ASP A 306 10.03 20.87 12.70
C ASP A 306 9.46 19.43 12.71
N CYS A 307 9.74 18.71 13.80
CA CYS A 307 9.15 17.42 14.10
C CYS A 307 8.42 17.50 15.44
N VAL A 308 7.13 17.16 15.45
CA VAL A 308 6.25 17.17 16.61
C VAL A 308 5.98 15.73 17.02
N ILE A 309 6.42 15.38 18.23
CA ILE A 309 6.10 14.09 18.85
C ILE A 309 4.68 14.18 19.42
N SER A 310 3.76 13.39 18.86
CA SER A 310 2.36 13.32 19.29
C SER A 310 2.20 12.47 20.53
N GLY A 311 2.96 11.38 20.62
CA GLY A 311 2.91 10.47 21.76
C GLY A 311 4.08 9.49 21.78
N ILE A 312 4.52 9.15 22.99
CA ILE A 312 5.49 8.08 23.26
C ILE A 312 4.79 7.04 24.12
N MET A 313 4.48 5.91 23.50
CA MET A 313 3.78 4.79 24.09
C MET A 313 4.78 3.74 24.54
N GLN A 314 4.55 3.17 25.72
CA GLN A 314 5.38 2.10 26.25
C GLN A 314 4.58 0.80 26.32
N HIS A 315 5.14 -0.30 25.79
CA HIS A 315 4.53 -1.61 25.87
C HIS A 315 4.67 -2.19 27.29
N VAL A 316 3.62 -2.87 27.75
CA VAL A 316 3.63 -3.65 29.01
C VAL A 316 4.41 -4.93 28.80
N GLU A 317 4.20 -5.59 27.67
CA GLU A 317 4.93 -6.74 27.20
C GLU A 317 6.36 -6.36 26.76
N ALA A 318 7.29 -7.30 26.88
CA ALA A 318 8.65 -7.12 26.38
C ALA A 318 8.71 -7.28 24.85
N ALA A 319 9.75 -6.68 24.25
CA ALA A 319 10.03 -6.81 22.83
C ALA A 319 10.05 -8.30 22.40
N GLY A 320 9.32 -8.60 21.32
CA GLY A 320 9.11 -9.97 20.83
C GLY A 320 7.64 -10.40 20.83
N ILE A 321 6.79 -9.71 21.59
CA ILE A 321 5.33 -9.71 21.35
C ILE A 321 5.03 -8.56 20.38
N HIS A 322 4.26 -8.85 19.32
CA HIS A 322 4.01 -7.87 18.26
C HIS A 322 3.26 -6.65 18.82
N SER A 323 3.63 -5.42 18.43
CA SER A 323 3.03 -4.18 18.93
C SER A 323 1.50 -4.17 18.87
N GLY A 324 0.92 -4.62 17.75
CA GLY A 324 -0.53 -4.75 17.59
C GLY A 324 -1.24 -5.74 18.54
N ASP A 325 -0.50 -6.61 19.23
CA ASP A 325 -1.00 -7.54 20.27
C ASP A 325 -0.59 -7.09 21.70
N SER A 326 0.29 -6.10 21.82
CA SER A 326 0.79 -5.57 23.09
C SER A 326 -0.18 -4.55 23.70
N THR A 327 -0.19 -4.45 25.02
CA THR A 327 -0.88 -3.38 25.74
C THR A 327 0.07 -2.20 25.90
N SER A 328 -0.35 -1.01 25.43
CA SER A 328 0.48 0.20 25.47
C SER A 328 -0.02 1.24 26.47
N ILE A 329 0.91 1.93 27.13
CA ILE A 329 0.63 2.99 28.13
C ILE A 329 1.11 4.34 27.59
N LEU A 330 0.23 5.35 27.63
CA LEU A 330 0.52 6.74 27.26
C LEU A 330 0.08 7.68 28.41
N PRO A 331 0.99 8.49 29.00
CA PRO A 331 2.43 8.54 28.73
C PRO A 331 3.17 7.32 29.28
N TYR A 332 4.35 7.02 28.73
CA TYR A 332 5.28 6.03 29.28
C TYR A 332 5.55 6.26 30.78
N TYR A 333 5.90 5.21 31.53
CA TYR A 333 6.03 5.29 32.99
C TYR A 333 7.41 4.93 33.55
N ASN A 334 8.27 4.24 32.80
CA ASN A 334 9.58 3.80 33.31
C ASN A 334 10.76 3.92 32.32
N MET A 335 10.74 4.93 31.45
CA MET A 335 11.86 5.19 30.54
C MET A 335 13.07 5.76 31.31
N ASP A 336 14.26 5.22 31.04
CA ASP A 336 15.53 5.72 31.59
C ASP A 336 15.74 7.17 31.10
N PRO A 337 15.93 8.16 31.99
CA PRO A 337 16.22 9.53 31.59
C PRO A 337 17.42 9.66 30.63
N ALA A 338 18.39 8.75 30.68
CA ALA A 338 19.50 8.73 29.74
C ALA A 338 19.07 8.44 28.30
N ALA A 339 18.01 7.64 28.10
CA ALA A 339 17.47 7.34 26.77
C ALA A 339 16.74 8.53 26.13
N ILE A 340 16.33 9.52 26.93
CA ILE A 340 15.69 10.76 26.44
C ILE A 340 16.74 11.82 26.08
N ALA A 341 17.92 11.77 26.73
CA ALA A 341 18.94 12.80 26.64
C ALA A 341 19.88 12.65 25.43
N THR A 342 19.89 11.47 24.81
CA THR A 342 20.65 11.12 23.59
C THR A 342 19.80 11.28 22.36
#